data_AF-A0A094QF02-F1
#
_entry.id   AF-A0A094QF02-F1
#
_cell.length_a   1.000
_cell.length_b   1.000
_cell.length_c   1.000
_cell.angle_alpha   90.00
_cell.angle_beta   90.00
_cell.angle_gamma   90.00
#
_symmetry.space_group_name_H-M   'P 1'
#
loop_
_entity.id
_entity.type
_entity.pdbx_description
1 polymer ?
#
loop_
_entity_poly.entity_id
_entity_poly.type
_entity_poly.pdbx_seq_one_letter_code
_entity_poly.pdbx_strand_id
1 'polypeptide(L)'
;MATAKKTTATKKAADGPKPGEYAGKIVDIDVSSEMSESFLEYAYSVIYSRALPDARDGLKPVHRRILHQMADMGLRPDRGHVKSARVVGEVMGKLHPHGDGAIYDALVRMAQSFSMQLPLIDGHGNFGSLDSGPAAMRYTEARLASAALAMVSESDENTVDFGPNYDGQLSEPLVLPAAYPNLLVNGGSGIAVGMATNMAPHNLGEVIAATKYLIDNPKATLNQLMKHVQAPDFPTGGEIVGLEGVREAYATGKGSFKVRATVEIAKVSSRKMGIIIKELPFNIGPEKVVERIADLAKAKKIQGISDIIDLTDGQIGTNVVIELKNGFEPEDVLEKLYKLTPMEDAFSINAVALVKGRPQTLGLKELLQVFVDHRIEVVTRRSEFRKAKATARLLMVDGLLKAIIDIDKVVKIIRGSDDAAAAKASLIKDFKLNDEQATYILDMPLRRLTKMSKLELESEQKELKAIIAELTTLLKSEENIRALISTELTAVAKSFATPRRTRIGA
;
A
#
# COMPACT_ATOMS: atom_id res chain seq x y z
N MET A 1 61.40 -36.64 -63.32
CA MET A 1 60.27 -36.47 -64.25
C MET A 1 59.00 -36.27 -63.44
N ALA A 2 58.23 -35.23 -63.80
CA ALA A 2 56.83 -34.96 -63.43
C ALA A 2 56.43 -35.09 -61.94
N THR A 3 56.21 -33.94 -61.29
CA THR A 3 55.33 -33.88 -60.11
C THR A 3 54.33 -32.74 -60.24
N ALA A 4 53.08 -33.13 -60.08
CA ALA A 4 51.86 -32.41 -60.40
C ALA A 4 51.66 -31.11 -59.58
N LYS A 5 51.29 -30.02 -60.25
CA LYS A 5 50.67 -28.85 -59.62
C LYS A 5 49.20 -29.16 -59.34
N LYS A 6 48.87 -29.46 -58.09
CA LYS A 6 47.50 -29.40 -57.57
C LYS A 6 47.13 -27.93 -57.35
N THR A 7 46.14 -27.45 -58.10
CA THR A 7 45.40 -26.21 -57.85
C THR A 7 44.51 -26.38 -56.61
N THR A 8 44.87 -25.74 -55.51
CA THR A 8 43.97 -25.51 -54.37
C THR A 8 43.29 -24.16 -54.54
N ALA A 9 42.01 -24.19 -54.93
CA ALA A 9 41.13 -23.04 -54.87
C ALA A 9 40.82 -22.71 -53.40
N THR A 10 41.35 -21.61 -52.90
CA THR A 10 40.93 -21.02 -51.62
C THR A 10 39.60 -20.31 -51.83
N LYS A 11 38.51 -20.92 -51.32
CA LYS A 11 37.23 -20.23 -51.11
C LYS A 11 37.50 -19.03 -50.20
N LYS A 12 37.40 -17.81 -50.74
CA LYS A 12 37.33 -16.58 -49.96
C LYS A 12 36.13 -16.69 -49.03
N ALA A 13 36.36 -16.66 -47.72
CA ALA A 13 35.30 -16.47 -46.74
C ALA A 13 34.63 -15.13 -47.07
N ALA A 14 33.30 -15.13 -47.16
CA ALA A 14 32.55 -13.89 -47.28
C ALA A 14 32.69 -13.14 -45.96
N ASP A 15 33.36 -11.98 -46.00
CA ASP A 15 33.36 -11.03 -44.90
C ASP A 15 31.89 -10.66 -44.62
N GLY A 16 31.46 -10.88 -43.38
CA GLY A 16 30.15 -10.38 -42.92
C GLY A 16 30.11 -8.84 -42.98
N PRO A 17 28.91 -8.25 -43.08
CA PRO A 17 28.77 -6.81 -43.28
C PRO A 17 29.39 -6.01 -42.13
N LYS A 18 30.02 -4.88 -42.47
CA LYS A 18 30.64 -3.97 -41.49
C LYS A 18 29.57 -3.22 -40.69
N PRO A 19 29.88 -2.75 -39.46
CA PRO A 19 28.96 -1.93 -38.68
C PRO A 19 28.49 -0.70 -39.49
N GLY A 20 27.18 -0.59 -39.71
CA GLY A 20 26.56 0.44 -40.57
C GLY A 20 26.02 -0.07 -41.91
N GLU A 21 26.32 -1.30 -42.31
CA GLU A 21 25.78 -1.94 -43.54
C GLU A 21 24.42 -2.64 -43.31
N TYR A 22 23.60 -2.17 -42.39
CA TYR A 22 22.17 -2.49 -42.45
C TYR A 22 21.54 -1.59 -43.51
N ALA A 23 21.10 -2.16 -44.62
CA ALA A 23 20.31 -1.48 -45.65
C ALA A 23 18.88 -1.14 -45.17
N GLY A 24 18.73 -0.68 -43.93
CA GLY A 24 17.50 -0.10 -43.41
C GLY A 24 17.35 1.35 -43.88
N LYS A 25 16.12 1.84 -43.91
CA LYS A 25 15.85 3.27 -44.14
C LYS A 25 16.43 4.07 -42.96
N ILE A 26 17.53 4.79 -43.21
CA ILE A 26 18.08 5.76 -42.24
C ILE A 26 17.19 7.01 -42.31
N VAL A 27 16.67 7.43 -41.16
CA VAL A 27 15.91 8.66 -41.00
C VAL A 27 16.77 9.58 -40.15
N ASP A 28 17.16 10.72 -40.70
CA ASP A 28 17.86 11.74 -39.93
C ASP A 28 16.89 12.36 -38.92
N ILE A 29 17.32 12.43 -37.66
CA ILE A 29 16.54 12.99 -36.55
C ILE A 29 17.34 14.15 -35.98
N ASP A 30 16.67 15.28 -35.75
CA ASP A 30 17.27 16.41 -35.05
C ASP A 30 17.58 16.02 -33.60
N VAL A 31 18.83 16.19 -33.18
CA VAL A 31 19.30 15.78 -31.85
C VAL A 31 18.58 16.55 -30.74
N SER A 32 18.24 17.82 -30.94
CA SER A 32 17.54 18.60 -29.93
C SER A 32 16.09 18.12 -29.76
N SER A 33 15.42 17.80 -30.86
CA SER A 33 14.08 17.20 -30.85
C SER A 33 14.10 15.83 -30.17
N GLU A 34 14.99 14.92 -30.59
CA GLU A 34 15.11 13.59 -29.99
C GLU A 34 15.36 13.70 -28.48
N MET A 35 16.37 14.47 -28.07
CA MET A 35 16.70 14.64 -26.66
C MET A 35 15.51 15.18 -25.84
N SER A 36 14.73 16.11 -26.39
CA SER A 36 13.55 16.64 -25.71
C SER A 36 12.44 15.60 -25.61
N GLU A 37 12.17 14.85 -26.67
CA GLU A 37 11.11 13.85 -26.74
C GLU A 37 11.43 12.64 -25.84
N SER A 38 12.60 12.00 -26.00
CA SER A 38 12.95 10.84 -25.18
C SER A 38 13.07 11.21 -23.70
N PHE A 39 13.59 12.41 -23.37
CA PHE A 39 13.67 12.86 -21.99
C PHE A 39 12.29 13.13 -21.39
N LEU A 40 11.37 13.72 -22.16
CA LEU A 40 10.01 13.99 -21.69
C LEU A 40 9.22 12.69 -21.46
N GLU A 41 9.32 11.71 -22.36
CA GLU A 41 8.71 10.40 -22.19
C GLU A 41 9.24 9.67 -20.95
N TYR A 42 10.57 9.66 -20.77
CA TYR A 42 11.20 9.10 -19.58
C TYR A 42 10.74 9.82 -18.30
N ALA A 43 10.75 11.16 -18.30
CA ALA A 43 10.33 11.96 -17.15
C ALA A 43 8.86 11.69 -16.79
N TYR A 44 7.99 11.63 -17.79
CA TYR A 44 6.57 11.30 -17.61
C TYR A 44 6.42 9.91 -16.98
N SER A 45 7.05 8.89 -17.56
CA SER A 45 7.01 7.52 -17.04
C SER A 45 7.47 7.44 -15.58
N VAL A 46 8.58 8.11 -15.23
CA VAL A 46 9.13 8.08 -13.87
C VAL A 46 8.21 8.81 -12.88
N ILE A 47 7.66 9.97 -13.25
CA ILE A 47 6.79 10.77 -12.36
C ILE A 47 5.48 10.03 -12.08
N TYR A 48 4.80 9.56 -13.13
CA TYR A 48 3.42 9.06 -13.03
C TYR A 48 3.34 7.56 -12.72
N SER A 49 4.33 6.78 -13.14
CA SER A 49 4.24 5.32 -13.12
C SER A 49 5.35 4.65 -12.29
N ARG A 50 6.15 5.41 -11.54
CA ARG A 50 7.23 4.82 -10.73
C ARG A 50 7.48 5.49 -9.39
N ALA A 51 7.86 6.76 -9.37
CA ALA A 51 8.57 7.34 -8.24
C ALA A 51 7.66 7.95 -7.17
N LEU A 52 6.49 8.46 -7.53
CA LEU A 52 5.57 9.15 -6.63
C LEU A 52 4.39 8.25 -6.24
N PRO A 53 3.90 8.33 -4.99
CA PRO A 53 2.68 7.63 -4.57
C PRO A 53 1.43 8.36 -5.09
N ASP A 54 0.34 7.61 -5.26
CA ASP A 54 -1.00 8.19 -5.40
C ASP A 54 -1.49 8.69 -4.04
N ALA A 55 -2.04 9.91 -3.98
CA ALA A 55 -2.46 10.52 -2.72
C ALA A 55 -3.63 9.80 -2.04
N ARG A 56 -4.41 8.99 -2.78
CA ARG A 56 -5.60 8.29 -2.29
C ARG A 56 -5.26 7.05 -1.47
N ASP A 57 -4.35 6.22 -1.97
CA ASP A 57 -3.94 4.96 -1.31
C ASP A 57 -2.51 4.98 -0.75
N GLY A 58 -1.72 6.00 -1.07
CA GLY A 58 -0.34 6.15 -0.63
C GLY A 58 0.65 5.19 -1.27
N LEU A 59 0.28 4.54 -2.38
CA LEU A 59 1.10 3.51 -3.01
C LEU A 59 1.70 3.99 -4.34
N LYS A 60 2.94 3.55 -4.57
CA LYS A 60 3.55 3.55 -5.90
C LYS A 60 3.05 2.31 -6.67
N PRO A 61 3.17 2.29 -8.01
CA PRO A 61 2.67 1.17 -8.80
C PRO A 61 3.22 -0.20 -8.39
N VAL A 62 4.53 -0.30 -8.06
CA VAL A 62 5.12 -1.57 -7.61
C VAL A 62 4.47 -2.09 -6.32
N HIS A 63 4.23 -1.22 -5.33
CA HIS A 63 3.59 -1.61 -4.07
C HIS A 63 2.15 -2.07 -4.31
N ARG A 64 1.39 -1.30 -5.11
CA ARG A 64 0.00 -1.60 -5.46
C ARG A 64 -0.13 -2.97 -6.15
N ARG A 65 0.73 -3.23 -7.14
CA ARG A 65 0.75 -4.48 -7.89
C ARG A 65 1.11 -5.68 -7.01
N ILE A 66 2.06 -5.52 -6.08
CA ILE A 66 2.38 -6.56 -5.11
C ILE A 66 1.16 -6.90 -4.25
N LEU A 67 0.53 -5.91 -3.62
CA LEU A 67 -0.63 -6.17 -2.74
C LEU A 67 -1.82 -6.75 -3.52
N HIS A 68 -2.11 -6.21 -4.70
CA HIS A 68 -3.18 -6.71 -5.57
C HIS A 68 -2.93 -8.17 -5.98
N GLN A 69 -1.74 -8.48 -6.52
CA GLN A 69 -1.44 -9.84 -6.98
C GLN A 69 -1.41 -10.85 -5.83
N MET A 70 -0.90 -10.45 -4.66
CA MET A 70 -0.92 -11.33 -3.47
C MET A 70 -2.34 -11.59 -2.98
N ALA A 71 -3.25 -10.61 -3.10
CA ALA A 71 -4.66 -10.79 -2.77
C ALA A 71 -5.36 -11.73 -3.77
N ASP A 72 -5.11 -11.55 -5.07
CA ASP A 72 -5.61 -12.40 -6.16
C ASP A 72 -5.13 -13.86 -6.03
N MET A 73 -3.86 -14.05 -5.63
CA MET A 73 -3.29 -15.36 -5.30
C MET A 73 -3.89 -15.99 -4.02
N GLY A 74 -4.69 -15.25 -3.24
CA GLY A 74 -5.27 -15.72 -1.99
C GLY A 74 -4.29 -15.84 -0.82
N LEU A 75 -3.18 -15.08 -0.83
CA LEU A 75 -2.13 -15.11 0.21
C LEU A 75 -2.54 -14.33 1.47
N ARG A 76 -3.64 -14.76 2.09
CA ARG A 76 -4.27 -14.10 3.23
C ARG A 76 -3.54 -14.41 4.56
N PRO A 77 -3.72 -13.59 5.61
CA PRO A 77 -3.09 -13.80 6.93
C PRO A 77 -3.48 -15.12 7.62
N ASP A 78 -4.58 -15.76 7.25
CA ASP A 78 -5.01 -17.07 7.76
C ASP A 78 -4.35 -18.26 7.04
N ARG A 79 -3.54 -18.00 6.01
CA ARG A 79 -2.87 -19.02 5.20
C ARG A 79 -1.37 -19.06 5.47
N GLY A 80 -0.72 -20.18 5.17
CA GLY A 80 0.73 -20.32 5.30
C GLY A 80 1.47 -19.35 4.36
N HIS A 81 2.67 -18.94 4.75
CA HIS A 81 3.54 -18.13 3.89
C HIS A 81 3.94 -18.90 2.63
N VAL A 82 4.23 -18.18 1.55
CA VAL A 82 4.76 -18.75 0.30
C VAL A 82 6.11 -18.14 -0.02
N LYS A 83 6.95 -18.84 -0.79
CA LYS A 83 8.27 -18.34 -1.19
C LYS A 83 8.15 -16.96 -1.85
N SER A 84 8.96 -16.00 -1.42
CA SER A 84 8.95 -14.64 -1.97
C SER A 84 9.22 -14.65 -3.48
N ALA A 85 10.07 -15.55 -3.97
CA ALA A 85 10.31 -15.75 -5.40
C ALA A 85 9.04 -16.06 -6.21
N ARG A 86 8.06 -16.76 -5.62
CA ARG A 86 6.77 -17.03 -6.28
C ARG A 86 5.96 -15.75 -6.44
N VAL A 87 5.88 -14.94 -5.38
CA VAL A 87 5.16 -13.65 -5.41
C VAL A 87 5.80 -12.71 -6.44
N VAL A 88 7.13 -12.58 -6.39
CA VAL A 88 7.88 -11.73 -7.32
C VAL A 88 7.69 -12.17 -8.77
N GLY A 89 7.75 -13.47 -9.05
CA GLY A 89 7.53 -14.01 -10.39
C GLY A 89 6.12 -13.73 -10.94
N GLU A 90 5.09 -13.90 -10.12
CA GLU A 90 3.70 -13.60 -10.50
C GLU A 90 3.49 -12.11 -10.77
N VAL A 91 4.00 -11.24 -9.88
CA VAL A 91 3.90 -9.78 -10.06
C VAL A 91 4.65 -9.34 -11.32
N MET A 92 5.86 -9.88 -11.54
CA MET A 92 6.69 -9.54 -12.71
C MET A 92 6.02 -9.97 -14.01
N GLY A 93 5.54 -11.22 -14.07
CA GLY A 93 4.93 -11.78 -15.28
C GLY A 93 3.61 -11.14 -15.64
N LYS A 94 2.77 -10.80 -14.65
CA LYS A 94 1.40 -10.31 -14.88
C LYS A 94 1.27 -8.80 -14.91
N LEU A 95 1.98 -8.08 -14.02
CA LEU A 95 1.65 -6.68 -13.73
C LEU A 95 2.84 -5.72 -13.84
N HIS A 96 4.06 -6.12 -13.48
CA HIS A 96 5.19 -5.21 -13.30
C HIS A 96 6.39 -5.60 -14.18
N PRO A 97 6.51 -5.07 -15.41
CA PRO A 97 7.53 -5.46 -16.39
C PRO A 97 8.91 -4.83 -16.10
N HIS A 98 9.40 -5.01 -14.88
CA HIS A 98 10.70 -4.54 -14.39
C HIS A 98 11.42 -5.67 -13.63
N GLY A 99 12.71 -5.45 -13.33
CA GLY A 99 13.56 -6.47 -12.70
C GLY A 99 12.98 -7.00 -11.38
N ASP A 100 13.15 -8.31 -11.17
CA ASP A 100 12.72 -9.06 -9.99
C ASP A 100 13.30 -8.48 -8.69
N GLY A 101 14.56 -8.02 -8.72
CA GLY A 101 15.19 -7.36 -7.58
C GLY A 101 14.42 -6.14 -7.07
N ALA A 102 13.93 -5.26 -7.97
CA ALA A 102 13.19 -4.06 -7.57
C ALA A 102 11.82 -4.41 -6.94
N ILE A 103 11.17 -5.46 -7.43
CA ILE A 103 9.90 -5.96 -6.87
C ILE A 103 10.15 -6.58 -5.50
N TYR A 104 11.22 -7.38 -5.36
CA TYR A 104 11.58 -8.00 -4.10
C TYR A 104 11.97 -6.97 -3.03
N ASP A 105 12.76 -5.96 -3.37
CA ASP A 105 13.14 -4.89 -2.45
C ASP A 105 11.92 -4.11 -1.95
N ALA A 106 10.96 -3.84 -2.84
CA ALA A 106 9.68 -3.22 -2.49
C ALA A 106 8.85 -4.11 -1.54
N LEU A 107 8.77 -5.41 -1.82
CA LEU A 107 8.11 -6.40 -0.96
C LEU A 107 8.76 -6.45 0.42
N VAL A 108 10.09 -6.52 0.48
CA VAL A 108 10.86 -6.57 1.73
C VAL A 108 10.62 -5.32 2.57
N ARG A 109 10.69 -4.13 1.97
CA ARG A 109 10.43 -2.87 2.70
C ARG A 109 9.03 -2.82 3.30
N MET A 110 8.03 -3.41 2.64
CA MET A 110 6.66 -3.50 3.16
C MET A 110 6.49 -4.49 4.32
N ALA A 111 7.49 -5.35 4.58
CA ALA A 111 7.52 -6.29 5.68
C ALA A 111 8.34 -5.81 6.89
N GLN A 112 9.21 -4.82 6.70
CA GLN A 112 10.12 -4.33 7.73
C GLN A 112 9.42 -3.37 8.71
N SER A 113 9.31 -3.79 9.97
CA SER A 113 8.70 -3.00 11.05
C SER A 113 9.48 -1.74 11.43
N PHE A 114 10.74 -1.63 11.04
CA PHE A 114 11.58 -0.43 11.18
C PHE A 114 11.50 0.51 9.98
N SER A 115 10.90 0.07 8.86
CA SER A 115 10.72 0.86 7.64
C SER A 115 9.29 1.40 7.51
N MET A 116 8.29 0.64 7.97
CA MET A 116 6.88 0.99 7.92
C MET A 116 6.25 1.00 9.31
N GLN A 117 5.41 2.00 9.57
CA GLN A 117 4.67 2.09 10.83
C GLN A 117 3.62 0.98 10.96
N LEU A 118 3.00 0.62 9.84
CA LEU A 118 2.04 -0.46 9.71
C LEU A 118 2.42 -1.34 8.51
N PRO A 119 3.21 -2.42 8.74
CA PRO A 119 3.62 -3.34 7.68
C PRO A 119 2.44 -3.91 6.89
N LEU A 120 2.61 -4.00 5.57
CA LEU A 120 1.61 -4.52 4.64
C LEU A 120 1.90 -5.97 4.23
N ILE A 121 3.13 -6.42 4.46
CA ILE A 121 3.58 -7.79 4.20
C ILE A 121 3.97 -8.43 5.52
N ASP A 122 3.56 -9.69 5.71
CA ASP A 122 4.06 -10.55 6.79
C ASP A 122 5.14 -11.45 6.20
N GLY A 123 6.39 -11.18 6.57
CA GLY A 123 7.58 -11.87 6.08
C GLY A 123 8.08 -12.92 7.07
N HIS A 124 8.49 -14.08 6.55
CA HIS A 124 9.12 -15.16 7.30
C HIS A 124 10.54 -15.43 6.77
N GLY A 125 11.52 -15.46 7.68
CA GLY A 125 12.96 -15.53 7.38
C GLY A 125 13.67 -14.19 7.59
N ASN A 126 14.89 -14.05 7.05
CA ASN A 126 15.66 -12.81 7.19
C ASN A 126 15.22 -11.74 6.18
N PHE A 127 14.44 -10.76 6.65
CA PHE A 127 14.00 -9.58 5.88
C PHE A 127 14.90 -8.34 6.10
N GLY A 128 16.10 -8.53 6.65
CA GLY A 128 17.07 -7.47 6.90
C GLY A 128 16.91 -6.81 8.28
N SER A 129 17.83 -5.90 8.56
CA SER A 129 17.87 -5.02 9.73
C SER A 129 18.15 -3.58 9.27
N LEU A 130 18.32 -2.66 10.21
CA LEU A 130 18.73 -1.28 9.89
C LEU A 130 20.13 -1.21 9.26
N ASP A 131 21.02 -2.16 9.56
CA ASP A 131 22.41 -2.16 9.10
C ASP A 131 22.68 -3.19 7.98
N SER A 132 21.80 -4.18 7.80
CA SER A 132 22.02 -5.28 6.85
C SER A 132 20.80 -5.57 5.98
N GLY A 133 21.07 -5.89 4.70
CA GLY A 133 20.03 -6.23 3.73
C GLY A 133 19.34 -7.58 3.98
N PRO A 134 18.23 -7.86 3.29
CA PRO A 134 17.49 -9.12 3.42
C PRO A 134 18.27 -10.30 2.82
N ALA A 135 17.88 -11.52 3.21
CA ALA A 135 18.27 -12.71 2.47
C ALA A 135 17.66 -12.72 1.06
N ALA A 136 18.22 -13.51 0.14
CA ALA A 136 17.69 -13.66 -1.21
C ALA A 136 16.26 -14.24 -1.21
N MET A 137 15.43 -13.84 -2.18
CA MET A 137 14.00 -14.21 -2.28
C MET A 137 13.69 -15.72 -2.35
N ARG A 138 14.71 -16.56 -2.58
CA ARG A 138 14.58 -18.03 -2.53
C ARG A 138 14.52 -18.58 -1.09
N TYR A 139 15.02 -17.82 -0.11
CA TYR A 139 15.06 -18.23 1.30
C TYR A 139 13.92 -17.63 2.12
N THR A 140 13.42 -16.46 1.72
CA THR A 140 12.33 -15.78 2.43
C THR A 140 10.97 -16.25 1.93
N GLU A 141 9.98 -16.12 2.80
CA GLU A 141 8.58 -16.38 2.51
C GLU A 141 7.73 -15.18 2.93
N ALA A 142 6.60 -14.98 2.26
CA ALA A 142 5.73 -13.83 2.48
C ALA A 142 4.25 -14.21 2.34
N ARG A 143 3.40 -13.44 3.01
CA ARG A 143 1.95 -13.34 2.80
C ARG A 143 1.49 -11.91 3.09
N LEU A 144 0.23 -11.60 2.84
CA LEU A 144 -0.32 -10.30 3.24
C LEU A 144 -0.37 -10.20 4.77
N ALA A 145 0.06 -9.05 5.31
CA ALA A 145 -0.23 -8.72 6.69
C ALA A 145 -1.72 -8.38 6.86
N SER A 146 -2.25 -8.48 8.09
CA SER A 146 -3.66 -8.18 8.37
C SER A 146 -4.07 -6.77 7.96
N ALA A 147 -3.18 -5.79 8.08
CA ALA A 147 -3.42 -4.41 7.66
C ALA A 147 -3.60 -4.27 6.14
N ALA A 148 -2.92 -5.09 5.33
CA ALA A 148 -3.07 -5.04 3.88
C ALA A 148 -4.46 -5.47 3.41
N LEU A 149 -5.20 -6.28 4.17
CA LEU A 149 -6.59 -6.58 3.86
C LEU A 149 -7.45 -5.30 3.87
N ALA A 150 -7.18 -4.37 4.78
CA ALA A 150 -7.86 -3.07 4.79
C ALA A 150 -7.48 -2.21 3.58
N MET A 151 -6.42 -2.53 2.84
CA MET A 151 -6.04 -1.85 1.61
C MET A 151 -6.74 -2.44 0.38
N VAL A 152 -6.75 -3.77 0.24
CA VAL A 152 -7.17 -4.47 -0.99
C VAL A 152 -8.61 -4.97 -0.99
N SER A 153 -9.25 -5.10 0.18
CA SER A 153 -10.62 -5.62 0.27
C SER A 153 -11.59 -4.75 -0.53
N GLU A 154 -12.67 -5.35 -1.02
CA GLU A 154 -13.74 -4.67 -1.76
C GLU A 154 -13.36 -4.25 -3.19
N SER A 155 -12.14 -4.57 -3.66
CA SER A 155 -11.73 -4.28 -5.05
C SER A 155 -12.59 -5.01 -6.10
N ASP A 156 -13.21 -6.12 -5.73
CA ASP A 156 -14.11 -6.94 -6.56
C ASP A 156 -15.56 -6.41 -6.60
N GLU A 157 -15.88 -5.34 -5.86
CA GLU A 157 -17.20 -4.74 -5.76
C GLU A 157 -17.32 -3.43 -6.57
N ASN A 158 -16.55 -3.31 -7.66
CA ASN A 158 -16.50 -2.13 -8.53
C ASN A 158 -16.22 -0.82 -7.76
N THR A 159 -15.37 -0.88 -6.74
CA THR A 159 -15.08 0.25 -5.86
C THR A 159 -14.00 1.20 -6.39
N VAL A 160 -13.19 0.72 -7.33
CA VAL A 160 -12.08 1.44 -7.94
C VAL A 160 -12.00 1.11 -9.42
N ASP A 161 -11.37 1.98 -10.20
CA ASP A 161 -11.17 1.76 -11.62
C ASP A 161 -10.03 0.78 -11.89
N PHE A 162 -10.25 -0.10 -12.86
CA PHE A 162 -9.26 -1.01 -13.40
C PHE A 162 -8.82 -0.53 -14.78
N GLY A 163 -7.53 -0.66 -15.09
CA GLY A 163 -6.96 -0.44 -16.41
C GLY A 163 -6.31 -1.71 -16.95
N PRO A 164 -6.01 -1.78 -18.25
CA PRO A 164 -5.22 -2.88 -18.80
C PRO A 164 -3.83 -2.89 -18.15
N ASN A 165 -3.28 -4.08 -17.93
CA ASN A 165 -1.86 -4.26 -17.61
C ASN A 165 -0.97 -3.91 -18.82
N TYR A 166 0.34 -4.10 -18.69
CA TYR A 166 1.32 -3.66 -19.68
C TYR A 166 1.19 -4.32 -21.07
N ASP A 167 0.60 -5.53 -21.17
CA ASP A 167 0.39 -6.25 -22.43
C ASP A 167 -1.09 -6.33 -22.86
N GLY A 168 -2.00 -5.75 -22.08
CA GLY A 168 -3.45 -5.71 -22.34
C GLY A 168 -4.19 -7.03 -22.11
N GLN A 169 -3.54 -8.08 -21.59
CA GLN A 169 -4.18 -9.38 -21.35
C GLN A 169 -4.92 -9.46 -20.01
N LEU A 170 -4.50 -8.66 -19.03
CA LEU A 170 -5.06 -8.63 -17.69
C LEU A 170 -5.51 -7.21 -17.34
N SER A 171 -6.30 -7.10 -16.27
CA SER A 171 -6.69 -5.81 -15.69
C SER A 171 -6.05 -5.64 -14.33
N GLU A 172 -5.65 -4.41 -14.01
CA GLU A 172 -5.06 -4.05 -12.71
C GLU A 172 -5.73 -2.80 -12.13
N PRO A 173 -5.83 -2.68 -10.80
CA PRO A 173 -6.44 -1.51 -10.17
C PRO A 173 -5.52 -0.28 -10.32
N LEU A 174 -6.09 0.84 -10.75
CA LEU A 174 -5.36 2.11 -10.85
C LEU A 174 -5.05 2.71 -9.46
N VAL A 175 -5.90 2.41 -8.48
CA VAL A 175 -5.82 2.79 -7.06
C VAL A 175 -6.46 1.68 -6.23
N LEU A 176 -6.07 1.50 -4.97
CA LEU A 176 -6.73 0.57 -4.06
C LEU A 176 -7.90 1.21 -3.28
N PRO A 177 -8.89 0.43 -2.82
CA PRO A 177 -9.99 0.92 -1.98
C PRO A 177 -9.54 1.62 -0.70
N ALA A 178 -8.42 1.18 -0.11
CA ALA A 178 -7.73 1.82 1.01
C ALA A 178 -8.66 2.28 2.15
N ALA A 179 -9.03 1.39 3.07
CA ALA A 179 -9.92 1.71 4.18
C ALA A 179 -9.31 2.60 5.28
N TYR A 180 -8.05 3.00 5.14
CA TYR A 180 -7.35 3.93 6.04
C TYR A 180 -6.33 4.80 5.29
N PRO A 181 -5.95 5.97 5.85
CA PRO A 181 -5.08 6.95 5.17
C PRO A 181 -3.60 6.52 5.14
N ASN A 182 -3.31 5.48 4.35
CA ASN A 182 -2.01 4.82 4.31
C ASN A 182 -0.84 5.73 3.94
N LEU A 183 -1.03 6.74 3.09
CA LEU A 183 0.05 7.69 2.73
C LEU A 183 0.60 8.42 3.96
N LEU A 184 -0.27 8.86 4.87
CA LEU A 184 0.14 9.53 6.11
C LEU A 184 0.70 8.52 7.10
N VAL A 185 0.04 7.37 7.26
CA VAL A 185 0.40 6.35 8.25
C VAL A 185 1.79 5.78 7.97
N ASN A 186 2.04 5.32 6.74
CA ASN A 186 3.29 4.68 6.37
C ASN A 186 4.31 5.64 5.73
N GLY A 187 3.90 6.84 5.36
CA GLY A 187 4.76 7.77 4.64
C GLY A 187 5.15 7.24 3.27
N GLY A 188 6.29 7.70 2.77
CA GLY A 188 6.84 7.24 1.50
C GLY A 188 7.90 8.19 0.96
N SER A 189 8.97 7.63 0.41
CA SER A 189 10.03 8.41 -0.22
C SER A 189 10.21 7.99 -1.67
N GLY A 190 10.62 8.91 -2.53
CA GLY A 190 10.81 8.65 -3.95
C GLY A 190 11.50 9.80 -4.67
N ILE A 191 12.45 9.46 -5.54
CA ILE A 191 13.17 10.42 -6.36
C ILE A 191 12.64 10.26 -7.78
N ALA A 192 11.99 11.30 -8.31
CA ALA A 192 11.48 11.34 -9.68
C ALA A 192 12.41 12.18 -10.56
N VAL A 193 11.94 12.60 -11.74
CA VAL A 193 12.67 13.55 -12.59
C VAL A 193 12.21 14.97 -12.25
N GLY A 194 13.15 15.83 -11.88
CA GLY A 194 12.87 17.24 -11.52
C GLY A 194 12.14 17.45 -10.18
N MET A 195 11.79 16.38 -9.47
CA MET A 195 11.11 16.44 -8.17
C MET A 195 11.38 15.19 -7.34
N ALA A 196 11.08 15.27 -6.05
CA ALA A 196 11.15 14.16 -5.12
C ALA A 196 9.98 14.23 -4.13
N THR A 197 9.74 13.13 -3.44
CA THR A 197 8.84 13.05 -2.29
C THR A 197 9.57 12.43 -1.11
N ASN A 198 9.33 12.95 0.09
CA ASN A 198 9.80 12.39 1.34
C ASN A 198 8.74 12.65 2.41
N MET A 199 7.92 11.64 2.67
CA MET A 199 6.81 11.71 3.60
C MET A 199 7.13 10.91 4.86
N ALA A 200 6.99 11.56 6.00
CA ALA A 200 7.16 10.93 7.29
C ALA A 200 5.94 10.04 7.62
N PRO A 201 6.15 8.89 8.29
CA PRO A 201 5.08 8.07 8.84
C PRO A 201 4.41 8.77 10.03
N HIS A 202 3.16 8.39 10.33
CA HIS A 202 2.35 8.94 11.40
C HIS A 202 1.60 7.84 12.15
N ASN A 203 1.20 8.14 13.38
CA ASN A 203 0.45 7.21 14.19
C ASN A 203 -0.95 6.97 13.60
N LEU A 204 -1.32 5.71 13.37
CA LEU A 204 -2.61 5.35 12.78
C LEU A 204 -3.80 5.92 13.56
N GLY A 205 -3.77 5.81 14.89
CA GLY A 205 -4.86 6.30 15.74
C GLY A 205 -5.04 7.81 15.66
N GLU A 206 -3.93 8.55 15.68
CA GLU A 206 -3.92 10.01 15.51
C GLU A 206 -4.47 10.43 14.14
N VAL A 207 -3.98 9.81 13.06
CA VAL A 207 -4.42 10.15 11.69
C VAL A 207 -5.90 9.84 11.50
N ILE A 208 -6.38 8.69 12.01
CA ILE A 208 -7.82 8.37 11.98
C ILE A 208 -8.62 9.39 12.77
N ALA A 209 -8.15 9.82 13.96
CA ALA A 209 -8.84 10.84 14.75
C ALA A 209 -8.93 12.18 14.00
N ALA A 210 -7.85 12.64 13.36
CA ALA A 210 -7.86 13.84 12.51
C ALA A 210 -8.77 13.70 11.28
N THR A 211 -8.76 12.53 10.65
CA THR A 211 -9.62 12.24 9.48
C THR A 211 -11.09 12.33 9.87
N LYS A 212 -11.50 11.68 10.96
CA LYS A 212 -12.86 11.75 11.48
C LYS A 212 -13.26 13.18 11.85
N TYR A 213 -12.35 13.91 12.50
CA TYR A 213 -12.58 15.31 12.82
C TYR A 213 -12.84 16.15 11.57
N LEU A 214 -12.10 15.91 10.48
CA LEU A 214 -12.30 16.59 9.19
C LEU A 214 -13.62 16.19 8.51
N ILE A 215 -14.02 14.92 8.61
CA ILE A 215 -15.30 14.43 8.10
C ILE A 215 -16.46 15.20 8.75
N ASP A 216 -16.41 15.34 10.08
CA ASP A 216 -17.42 16.04 10.88
C ASP A 216 -17.33 17.57 10.73
N ASN A 217 -16.13 18.09 10.41
CA ASN A 217 -15.84 19.52 10.31
C ASN A 217 -15.06 19.84 9.02
N PRO A 218 -15.72 19.93 7.84
CA PRO A 218 -15.02 20.10 6.56
C PRO A 218 -14.19 21.38 6.44
N LYS A 219 -14.53 22.39 7.25
CA LYS A 219 -13.83 23.68 7.32
C LYS A 219 -12.74 23.70 8.40
N ALA A 220 -12.38 22.56 9.00
CA ALA A 220 -11.34 22.47 10.02
C ALA A 220 -10.06 23.18 9.58
N THR A 221 -9.50 23.95 10.50
CA THR A 221 -8.21 24.62 10.35
C THR A 221 -7.08 23.64 10.65
N LEU A 222 -5.88 23.93 10.15
CA LEU A 222 -4.68 23.15 10.48
C LEU A 222 -4.50 23.01 12.00
N ASN A 223 -4.69 24.09 12.77
CA ASN A 223 -4.57 24.07 14.22
C ASN A 223 -5.53 23.08 14.90
N GLN A 224 -6.73 22.90 14.37
CA GLN A 224 -7.69 21.94 14.91
C GLN A 224 -7.27 20.50 14.58
N LEU A 225 -6.78 20.26 13.35
CA LEU A 225 -6.28 18.93 12.94
C LEU A 225 -5.03 18.54 13.75
N MET A 226 -4.13 19.49 14.01
CA MET A 226 -2.91 19.26 14.79
C MET A 226 -3.16 18.91 16.27
N LYS A 227 -4.37 19.15 16.81
CA LYS A 227 -4.74 18.64 18.14
C LYS A 227 -4.86 17.12 18.15
N HIS A 228 -5.10 16.50 16.99
CA HIS A 228 -5.24 15.07 16.82
C HIS A 228 -3.95 14.43 16.30
N VAL A 229 -3.29 15.05 15.32
CA VAL A 229 -2.00 14.61 14.76
C VAL A 229 -0.96 15.68 15.03
N GLN A 230 -0.20 15.52 16.11
CA GLN A 230 0.71 16.58 16.58
C GLN A 230 2.00 16.59 15.76
N ALA A 231 2.56 15.41 15.49
CA ALA A 231 3.83 15.24 14.81
C ALA A 231 3.95 13.84 14.20
N PRO A 232 4.88 13.63 13.25
CA PRO A 232 5.21 12.30 12.72
C PRO A 232 5.52 11.29 13.82
N ASP A 233 5.25 10.01 13.56
CA ASP A 233 5.49 8.90 14.48
C ASP A 233 6.30 7.84 13.74
N PHE A 234 7.59 7.79 14.02
CA PHE A 234 8.53 6.93 13.33
C PHE A 234 8.53 5.52 13.92
N PRO A 235 8.66 4.49 13.07
CA PRO A 235 8.70 3.11 13.52
C PRO A 235 9.89 2.81 14.45
N THR A 236 10.98 3.57 14.33
CA THR A 236 12.20 3.45 15.15
C THR A 236 12.13 4.23 16.47
N GLY A 237 11.02 4.93 16.76
CA GLY A 237 10.89 5.77 17.96
C GLY A 237 11.62 7.10 17.81
N GLY A 238 12.47 7.45 18.76
CA GLY A 238 13.21 8.72 18.77
C GLY A 238 12.43 9.86 19.41
N GLU A 239 13.01 11.05 19.35
CA GLU A 239 12.44 12.28 19.89
C GLU A 239 12.53 13.40 18.85
N ILE A 240 11.40 14.02 18.52
CA ILE A 240 11.37 15.18 17.64
C ILE A 240 11.75 16.42 18.45
N VAL A 241 12.74 17.18 17.97
CA VAL A 241 13.22 18.41 18.61
C VAL A 241 12.52 19.62 17.99
N GLY A 242 11.58 20.21 18.73
CA GLY A 242 10.76 21.33 18.29
C GLY A 242 9.69 20.95 17.26
N LEU A 243 8.66 21.79 17.13
CA LEU A 243 7.49 21.52 16.27
C LEU A 243 7.30 22.54 15.15
N GLU A 244 8.13 23.59 15.07
CA GLU A 244 8.02 24.65 14.09
C GLU A 244 8.13 24.08 12.66
N GLY A 245 9.14 23.23 12.41
CA GLY A 245 9.34 22.58 11.13
C GLY A 245 8.25 21.57 10.77
N VAL A 246 7.67 20.90 11.78
CA VAL A 246 6.51 20.01 11.61
C VAL A 246 5.28 20.82 11.20
N ARG A 247 5.03 21.92 11.88
CA ARG A 247 3.90 22.83 11.62
C ARG A 247 4.01 23.44 10.22
N GLU A 248 5.20 23.85 9.80
CA GLU A 248 5.46 24.33 8.44
C GLU A 248 5.19 23.24 7.41
N ALA A 249 5.67 22.01 7.66
CA ALA A 249 5.42 20.87 6.80
C ALA A 249 3.93 20.55 6.64
N TYR A 250 3.17 20.59 7.74
CA TYR A 250 1.73 20.36 7.65
C TYR A 250 0.95 21.51 6.99
N ALA A 251 1.47 22.74 7.04
CA ALA A 251 0.85 23.89 6.38
C ALA A 251 1.13 23.94 4.87
N THR A 252 2.34 23.57 4.45
CA THR A 252 2.82 23.83 3.09
C THR A 252 3.18 22.58 2.30
N GLY A 253 3.25 21.43 2.97
CA GLY A 253 3.81 20.18 2.45
C GLY A 253 5.34 20.13 2.49
N LYS A 254 6.02 21.16 2.99
CA LYS A 254 7.49 21.20 3.13
C LYS A 254 7.90 21.74 4.49
N GLY A 255 8.87 21.09 5.12
CA GLY A 255 9.42 21.54 6.39
C GLY A 255 10.46 20.58 6.91
N SER A 256 11.37 21.08 7.75
CA SER A 256 12.46 20.28 8.30
C SER A 256 12.52 20.41 9.81
N PHE A 257 12.71 19.30 10.49
CA PHE A 257 12.88 19.23 11.94
C PHE A 257 13.96 18.20 12.26
N LYS A 258 14.43 18.19 13.50
CA LYS A 258 15.43 17.22 13.94
C LYS A 258 14.76 16.07 14.68
N VAL A 259 15.30 14.88 14.48
CA VAL A 259 14.96 13.69 15.25
C VAL A 259 16.20 13.24 15.99
N ARG A 260 16.05 13.00 17.29
CA ARG A 260 17.11 12.68 18.21
C ARG A 260 16.90 11.28 18.79
N ALA A 261 17.99 10.58 19.02
CA ALA A 261 18.03 9.29 19.69
C ALA A 261 17.52 9.43 21.12
N THR A 262 16.82 8.43 21.62
CA THR A 262 16.42 8.39 23.02
C THR A 262 17.49 7.67 23.82
N VAL A 263 17.88 8.24 24.95
CA VAL A 263 18.95 7.70 25.78
C VAL A 263 18.54 7.60 27.25
N GLU A 264 19.18 6.69 27.96
CA GLU A 264 19.15 6.57 29.41
C GLU A 264 20.58 6.77 29.95
N ILE A 265 20.75 7.65 30.93
CA ILE A 265 22.02 7.82 31.64
C ILE A 265 21.95 7.01 32.92
N ALA A 266 22.79 5.98 33.04
CA ALA A 266 22.75 5.05 34.16
C ALA A 266 24.13 4.53 34.53
N LYS A 267 24.23 3.88 35.70
CA LYS A 267 25.43 3.12 36.07
C LYS A 267 25.46 1.83 35.27
N VAL A 268 26.45 1.70 34.38
CA VAL A 268 26.64 0.51 33.53
C VAL A 268 27.54 -0.55 34.19
N SER A 269 28.32 -0.13 35.18
CA SER A 269 29.04 -1.03 36.08
C SER A 269 29.09 -0.42 37.49
N SER A 270 29.64 -1.17 38.45
CA SER A 270 29.81 -0.68 39.84
C SER A 270 30.66 0.58 39.95
N ARG A 271 31.45 0.92 38.92
CA ARG A 271 32.39 2.05 38.92
C ARG A 271 32.17 3.08 37.82
N LYS A 272 31.37 2.79 36.79
CA LYS A 272 31.22 3.65 35.61
C LYS A 272 29.77 4.06 35.37
N MET A 273 29.60 5.32 34.97
CA MET A 273 28.40 5.81 34.31
C MET A 273 28.47 5.51 32.81
N GLY A 274 27.32 5.42 32.17
CA GLY A 274 27.22 5.27 30.71
C GLY A 274 25.96 5.90 30.16
N ILE A 275 25.99 6.11 28.85
CA ILE A 275 24.86 6.57 28.04
C ILE A 275 24.37 5.35 27.27
N ILE A 276 23.11 4.97 27.47
CA ILE A 276 22.48 3.81 26.85
C ILE A 276 21.50 4.31 25.81
N ILE A 277 21.79 4.08 24.54
CA ILE A 277 20.90 4.43 23.42
C ILE A 277 19.81 3.38 23.33
N LYS A 278 18.55 3.82 23.39
CA LYS A 278 17.36 2.95 23.34
C LYS A 278 16.61 3.02 22.01
N GLU A 279 16.64 4.17 21.35
CA GLU A 279 16.00 4.37 20.05
C GLU A 279 16.84 5.33 19.21
N LEU A 280 16.78 5.18 17.89
CA LEU A 280 17.55 5.97 16.93
C LEU A 280 16.65 6.72 15.95
N PRO A 281 17.14 7.82 15.33
CA PRO A 281 16.43 8.48 14.25
C PRO A 281 16.08 7.53 13.09
N PHE A 282 15.05 7.89 12.34
CA PHE A 282 14.50 7.03 11.28
C PHE A 282 15.53 6.72 10.18
N ASN A 283 15.63 5.45 9.78
CA ASN A 283 16.64 4.91 8.84
C ASN A 283 18.11 5.00 9.31
N ILE A 284 18.36 5.19 10.61
CA ILE A 284 19.71 5.12 11.19
C ILE A 284 19.86 3.83 11.99
N GLY A 285 20.84 3.00 11.61
CA GLY A 285 21.19 1.78 12.34
C GLY A 285 22.32 1.99 13.37
N PRO A 286 22.37 1.14 14.41
CA PRO A 286 23.37 1.23 15.48
C PRO A 286 24.81 1.14 14.99
N GLU A 287 25.14 0.30 13.99
CA GLU A 287 26.53 0.12 13.53
C GLU A 287 27.12 1.44 13.02
N LYS A 288 26.33 2.18 12.22
CA LYS A 288 26.72 3.50 11.69
C LYS A 288 26.99 4.52 12.80
N VAL A 289 26.22 4.45 13.89
CA VAL A 289 26.40 5.33 15.05
C VAL A 289 27.67 4.94 15.81
N VAL A 290 27.87 3.65 16.07
CA VAL A 290 29.05 3.13 16.77
C VAL A 290 30.34 3.45 16.01
N GLU A 291 30.38 3.21 14.70
CA GLU A 291 31.53 3.51 13.84
C GLU A 291 31.88 5.01 13.92
N ARG A 292 30.86 5.87 13.78
CA ARG A 292 31.06 7.33 13.83
C ARG A 292 31.57 7.79 15.20
N ILE A 293 31.04 7.25 16.28
CA ILE A 293 31.50 7.59 17.63
C ILE A 293 32.96 7.15 17.81
N ALA A 294 33.31 5.93 17.37
CA ALA A 294 34.66 5.40 17.47
C ALA A 294 35.67 6.28 16.72
N ASP A 295 35.34 6.75 15.52
CA ASP A 295 36.18 7.66 14.74
C ASP A 295 36.38 9.01 15.44
N LEU A 296 35.31 9.59 15.99
CA LEU A 296 35.38 10.87 16.71
C LEU A 296 36.17 10.74 18.02
N ALA A 297 36.09 9.60 18.70
CA ALA A 297 36.87 9.30 19.89
C ALA A 297 38.36 9.14 19.55
N LYS A 298 38.70 8.39 18.50
CA LYS A 298 40.08 8.24 17.99
C LYS A 298 40.68 9.58 17.57
N ALA A 299 39.89 10.42 16.89
CA ALA A 299 40.28 11.77 16.48
C ALA A 299 40.29 12.79 17.64
N LYS A 300 39.99 12.37 18.87
CA LYS A 300 39.90 13.22 20.09
C LYS A 300 38.89 14.38 19.97
N LYS A 301 37.93 14.29 19.05
CA LYS A 301 36.83 15.26 18.90
C LYS A 301 35.77 15.07 19.98
N ILE A 302 35.57 13.82 20.42
CA ILE A 302 34.78 13.49 21.61
C ILE A 302 35.73 12.81 22.60
N GLN A 303 35.77 13.33 23.83
CA GLN A 303 36.58 12.78 24.91
C GLN A 303 35.66 12.19 25.99
N GLY A 304 36.21 11.36 26.85
CA GLY A 304 35.45 10.74 27.95
C GLY A 304 34.81 9.41 27.61
N ILE A 305 34.89 8.92 26.37
CA ILE A 305 34.44 7.57 26.03
C ILE A 305 35.53 6.55 26.39
N SER A 306 35.14 5.51 27.12
CA SER A 306 36.02 4.41 27.52
C SER A 306 35.80 3.16 26.68
N ASP A 307 34.54 2.83 26.37
CA ASP A 307 34.17 1.68 25.55
C ASP A 307 32.78 1.89 24.91
N ILE A 308 32.46 1.12 23.87
CA ILE A 308 31.17 1.11 23.19
C ILE A 308 30.76 -0.35 22.96
N ILE A 309 29.61 -0.74 23.49
CA ILE A 309 29.12 -2.11 23.42
C ILE A 309 27.73 -2.10 22.77
N ASP A 310 27.59 -2.74 21.62
CA ASP A 310 26.30 -2.92 20.97
C ASP A 310 25.63 -4.20 21.47
N LEU A 311 24.54 -4.05 22.22
CA LEU A 311 23.68 -5.12 22.73
C LEU A 311 22.34 -5.14 21.99
N THR A 312 22.27 -4.57 20.78
CA THR A 312 21.07 -4.56 19.96
C THR A 312 20.72 -5.96 19.48
N ASP A 313 19.49 -6.37 19.71
CA ASP A 313 18.94 -7.62 19.16
C ASP A 313 17.44 -7.47 18.85
N GLY A 314 16.86 -8.49 18.21
CA GLY A 314 15.46 -8.47 17.79
C GLY A 314 14.42 -8.53 18.92
N GLN A 315 14.81 -8.90 20.14
CA GLN A 315 13.94 -8.98 21.32
C GLN A 315 14.05 -7.72 22.20
N ILE A 316 15.28 -7.24 22.45
CA ILE A 316 15.58 -6.07 23.28
C ILE A 316 15.36 -4.76 22.50
N GLY A 317 15.51 -4.81 21.17
CA GLY A 317 15.57 -3.62 20.33
C GLY A 317 16.94 -2.95 20.42
N THR A 318 17.02 -1.68 19.99
CA THR A 318 18.28 -0.92 20.02
C THR A 318 18.78 -0.75 21.46
N ASN A 319 20.03 -1.16 21.70
CA ASN A 319 20.64 -1.06 23.02
C ASN A 319 22.16 -0.90 22.90
N VAL A 320 22.61 0.32 22.60
CA VAL A 320 24.03 0.63 22.48
C VAL A 320 24.51 1.32 23.76
N VAL A 321 25.47 0.70 24.44
CA VAL A 321 26.03 1.20 25.70
C VAL A 321 27.35 1.92 25.44
N ILE A 322 27.39 3.21 25.77
CA ILE A 322 28.61 4.04 25.70
C ILE A 322 29.12 4.21 27.13
N GLU A 323 30.21 3.52 27.47
CA GLU A 323 30.81 3.62 28.79
C GLU A 323 31.68 4.86 28.92
N LEU A 324 31.51 5.63 29.99
CA LEU A 324 32.27 6.86 30.21
C LEU A 324 33.47 6.66 31.15
N LYS A 325 34.52 7.44 30.92
CA LYS A 325 35.68 7.57 31.81
C LYS A 325 35.29 8.40 33.04
N ASN A 326 35.87 8.07 34.18
CA ASN A 326 35.70 8.85 35.41
C ASN A 326 36.12 10.32 35.19
N GLY A 327 35.36 11.26 35.74
CA GLY A 327 35.63 12.70 35.65
C GLY A 327 35.06 13.39 34.40
N PHE A 328 34.26 12.70 33.59
CA PHE A 328 33.48 13.30 32.50
C PHE A 328 32.00 13.30 32.87
N GLU A 329 31.35 14.45 32.67
CA GLU A 329 29.91 14.60 32.89
C GLU A 329 29.14 13.95 31.73
N PRO A 330 28.22 13.00 31.98
CA PRO A 330 27.49 12.29 30.93
C PRO A 330 26.73 13.23 29.98
N GLU A 331 26.12 14.28 30.51
CA GLU A 331 25.30 15.25 29.80
C GLU A 331 26.14 16.05 28.78
N ASP A 332 27.36 16.45 29.14
CA ASP A 332 28.29 17.15 28.24
C ASP A 332 28.77 16.26 27.09
N VAL A 333 28.98 14.97 27.37
CA VAL A 333 29.36 13.99 26.34
C VAL A 333 28.17 13.73 25.42
N LEU A 334 26.97 13.60 25.98
CA LEU A 334 25.73 13.40 25.24
C LEU A 334 25.44 14.55 24.26
N GLU A 335 25.60 15.81 24.69
CA GLU A 335 25.41 16.96 23.80
C GLU A 335 26.35 16.92 22.59
N LYS A 336 27.63 16.54 22.81
CA LYS A 336 28.61 16.36 21.73
C LYS A 336 28.24 15.20 20.82
N LEU A 337 27.74 14.10 21.38
CA LEU A 337 27.26 12.95 20.61
C LEU A 337 26.12 13.36 19.68
N TYR A 338 25.10 14.05 20.18
CA TYR A 338 24.03 14.58 19.32
C TYR A 338 24.55 15.50 18.23
N LYS A 339 25.46 16.41 18.56
CA LYS A 339 25.97 17.40 17.59
C LYS A 339 26.84 16.81 16.48
N LEU A 340 27.57 15.72 16.76
CA LEU A 340 28.64 15.23 15.89
C LEU A 340 28.37 13.86 15.26
N THR A 341 27.29 13.20 15.66
CA THR A 341 26.93 11.83 15.22
C THR A 341 25.50 11.78 14.70
N PRO A 342 25.12 10.72 13.96
CA PRO A 342 23.73 10.49 13.55
C PRO A 342 22.76 10.19 14.72
N MET A 343 23.17 10.32 15.99
CA MET A 343 22.25 10.30 17.12
C MET A 343 21.27 11.48 17.10
N GLU A 344 21.57 12.56 16.39
CA GLU A 344 20.58 13.58 16.03
C GLU A 344 20.71 13.86 14.53
N ASP A 345 19.63 13.68 13.80
CA ASP A 345 19.62 13.88 12.34
C ASP A 345 18.41 14.71 11.91
N ALA A 346 18.54 15.39 10.77
CA ALA A 346 17.46 16.19 10.21
C ALA A 346 16.54 15.32 9.36
N PHE A 347 15.23 15.44 9.57
CA PHE A 347 14.22 14.90 8.67
C PHE A 347 13.51 16.05 7.97
N SER A 348 13.53 16.06 6.63
CA SER A 348 12.85 17.05 5.81
C SER A 348 11.65 16.43 5.11
N ILE A 349 10.45 16.84 5.50
CA ILE A 349 9.22 16.48 4.79
C ILE A 349 9.18 17.26 3.47
N ASN A 350 8.88 16.54 2.40
CA ASN A 350 8.51 17.08 1.10
C ASN A 350 7.36 16.23 0.56
N ALA A 351 6.13 16.61 0.91
CA ALA A 351 4.91 15.85 0.66
C ALA A 351 4.40 16.06 -0.76
N VAL A 352 5.04 15.38 -1.71
CA VAL A 352 4.63 15.34 -3.12
C VAL A 352 3.94 14.02 -3.43
N ALA A 353 2.70 14.08 -3.93
CA ALA A 353 1.92 12.92 -4.33
C ALA A 353 1.11 13.20 -5.60
N LEU A 354 0.65 12.15 -6.26
CA LEU A 354 -0.21 12.25 -7.42
C LEU A 354 -1.66 12.47 -6.99
N VAL A 355 -2.26 13.58 -7.42
CA VAL A 355 -3.69 13.87 -7.26
C VAL A 355 -4.31 13.95 -8.64
N LYS A 356 -5.25 13.04 -8.94
CA LYS A 356 -5.85 12.90 -10.27
C LYS A 356 -4.78 12.81 -11.38
N GLY A 357 -3.74 12.03 -11.12
CA GLY A 357 -2.63 11.82 -12.05
C GLY A 357 -1.76 13.06 -12.29
N ARG A 358 -1.68 14.01 -11.35
CA ARG A 358 -0.77 15.17 -11.41
C ARG A 358 0.03 15.30 -10.12
N PRO A 359 1.35 15.54 -10.16
CA PRO A 359 2.15 15.76 -8.95
C PRO A 359 1.76 17.07 -8.29
N GLN A 360 1.48 17.03 -7.00
CA GLN A 360 1.16 18.21 -6.18
C GLN A 360 1.88 18.15 -4.84
N THR A 361 2.33 19.30 -4.35
CA THR A 361 2.78 19.45 -2.96
C THR A 361 1.58 19.76 -2.08
N LEU A 362 1.37 18.96 -1.03
CA LEU A 362 0.14 18.98 -0.23
C LEU A 362 0.46 19.13 1.27
N GLY A 363 -0.30 19.97 1.97
CA GLY A 363 -0.29 20.02 3.43
C GLY A 363 -1.12 18.89 4.04
N LEU A 364 -1.16 18.82 5.37
CA LEU A 364 -1.87 17.78 6.12
C LEU A 364 -3.37 17.77 5.80
N LYS A 365 -3.99 18.96 5.73
CA LYS A 365 -5.42 19.08 5.47
C LYS A 365 -5.77 18.56 4.08
N GLU A 366 -4.99 18.95 3.07
CA GLU A 366 -5.21 18.55 1.68
C GLU A 366 -5.04 17.03 1.51
N LEU A 367 -4.02 16.44 2.15
CA LEU A 367 -3.80 14.98 2.15
C LEU A 367 -5.01 14.24 2.75
N LEU A 368 -5.49 14.68 3.91
CA LEU A 368 -6.68 14.10 4.55
C LEU A 368 -7.92 14.28 3.67
N GLN A 369 -8.09 15.43 3.04
CA GLN A 369 -9.23 15.69 2.16
C GLN A 369 -9.24 14.75 0.95
N VAL A 370 -8.10 14.55 0.29
CA VAL A 370 -7.99 13.61 -0.85
C VAL A 370 -8.38 12.19 -0.43
N PHE A 371 -7.96 11.75 0.76
CA PHE A 371 -8.36 10.45 1.30
C PHE A 371 -9.87 10.38 1.60
N VAL A 372 -10.44 11.40 2.22
CA VAL A 372 -11.88 11.46 2.52
C VAL A 372 -12.71 11.41 1.25
N ASP A 373 -12.34 12.19 0.23
CA ASP A 373 -13.04 12.23 -1.06
C ASP A 373 -12.98 10.85 -1.75
N HIS A 374 -11.82 10.19 -1.71
CA HIS A 374 -11.65 8.82 -2.22
C HIS A 374 -12.54 7.81 -1.47
N ARG A 375 -12.59 7.89 -0.14
CA ARG A 375 -13.45 7.00 0.65
C ARG A 375 -14.94 7.22 0.39
N ILE A 376 -15.37 8.46 0.16
CA ILE A 376 -16.75 8.75 -0.24
C ILE A 376 -17.06 8.06 -1.57
N GLU A 377 -16.19 8.18 -2.57
CA GLU A 377 -16.37 7.49 -3.86
C GLU A 377 -16.43 5.96 -3.68
N VAL A 378 -15.45 5.38 -2.99
CA VAL A 378 -15.38 3.93 -2.77
C VAL A 378 -16.63 3.40 -2.06
N VAL A 379 -17.04 4.03 -0.95
CA VAL A 379 -18.22 3.59 -0.19
C VAL A 379 -19.51 3.77 -0.98
N THR A 380 -19.61 4.83 -1.79
CA THR A 380 -20.76 5.05 -2.70
C THR A 380 -20.84 3.91 -3.72
N ARG A 381 -19.77 3.69 -4.50
CA ARG A 381 -19.71 2.64 -5.54
C ARG A 381 -19.97 1.25 -4.99
N ARG A 382 -19.36 0.94 -3.83
CA ARG A 382 -19.61 -0.32 -3.10
C ARG A 382 -21.08 -0.51 -2.77
N SER A 383 -21.70 0.54 -2.25
CA SER A 383 -23.09 0.50 -1.80
C SER A 383 -24.06 0.39 -2.98
N GLU A 384 -23.75 1.04 -4.10
CA GLU A 384 -24.47 0.90 -5.37
C GLU A 384 -24.33 -0.52 -5.94
N PHE A 385 -23.11 -1.07 -5.98
CA PHE A 385 -22.85 -2.43 -6.44
C PHE A 385 -23.62 -3.47 -5.61
N ARG A 386 -23.50 -3.40 -4.27
CA ARG A 386 -24.21 -4.29 -3.35
C ARG A 386 -25.73 -4.14 -3.50
N LYS A 387 -26.24 -2.91 -3.67
CA LYS A 387 -27.67 -2.66 -3.89
C LYS A 387 -28.15 -3.23 -5.22
N ALA A 388 -27.39 -3.05 -6.31
CA ALA A 388 -27.72 -3.60 -7.61
C ALA A 388 -27.77 -5.14 -7.57
N LYS A 389 -26.77 -5.77 -6.93
CA LYS A 389 -26.73 -7.23 -6.73
C LYS A 389 -27.91 -7.73 -5.89
N ALA A 390 -28.22 -7.05 -4.78
CA ALA A 390 -29.37 -7.40 -3.94
C ALA A 390 -30.70 -7.21 -4.68
N THR A 391 -30.83 -6.15 -5.48
CA THR A 391 -32.04 -5.87 -6.28
C THR A 391 -32.23 -6.92 -7.37
N ALA A 392 -31.17 -7.29 -8.09
CA ALA A 392 -31.21 -8.35 -9.09
C ALA A 392 -31.59 -9.70 -8.46
N ARG A 393 -31.03 -10.01 -7.28
CA ARG A 393 -31.39 -11.24 -6.55
C ARG A 393 -32.84 -11.21 -6.07
N LEU A 394 -33.31 -10.09 -5.53
CA LEU A 394 -34.69 -9.93 -5.08
C LEU A 394 -35.68 -10.14 -6.23
N LEU A 395 -35.36 -9.62 -7.42
CA LEU A 395 -36.16 -9.84 -8.61
C LEU A 395 -36.30 -11.34 -8.93
N MET A 396 -35.22 -12.11 -8.85
CA MET A 396 -35.28 -13.57 -9.05
C MET A 396 -36.13 -14.27 -7.98
N VAL A 397 -35.93 -13.90 -6.70
CA VAL A 397 -36.67 -14.49 -5.57
C VAL A 397 -38.17 -14.19 -5.68
N ASP A 398 -38.55 -12.97 -6.08
CA ASP A 398 -39.95 -12.59 -6.32
C ASP A 398 -40.59 -13.40 -7.44
N GLY A 399 -39.85 -13.68 -8.51
CA GLY A 399 -40.29 -14.54 -9.61
C GLY A 399 -40.53 -15.98 -9.15
N LEU A 400 -39.59 -16.55 -8.39
CA LEU A 400 -39.71 -17.89 -7.82
C LEU A 400 -40.90 -18.03 -6.87
N LEU A 401 -41.08 -17.06 -5.96
CA LEU A 401 -42.19 -17.10 -5.01
C LEU A 401 -43.54 -17.03 -5.73
N LYS A 402 -43.67 -16.20 -6.78
CA LYS A 402 -44.86 -16.18 -7.65
C LYS A 402 -45.10 -17.53 -8.32
N ALA A 403 -44.04 -18.15 -8.87
CA ALA A 403 -44.14 -19.45 -9.53
C ALA A 403 -44.51 -20.58 -8.55
N ILE A 404 -43.98 -20.56 -7.33
CA ILE A 404 -44.25 -21.57 -6.29
C ILE A 404 -45.70 -21.46 -5.77
N ILE A 405 -46.26 -20.24 -5.70
CA ILE A 405 -47.66 -20.04 -5.28
C ILE A 405 -48.63 -20.76 -6.23
N ASP A 406 -48.42 -20.67 -7.54
CA ASP A 406 -49.26 -21.32 -8.56
C ASP A 406 -48.49 -22.41 -9.33
N ILE A 407 -47.80 -23.30 -8.60
CA ILE A 407 -46.90 -24.28 -9.21
C ILE A 407 -47.59 -25.22 -10.20
N ASP A 408 -48.84 -25.60 -9.94
CA ASP A 408 -49.60 -26.47 -10.85
C ASP A 408 -49.81 -25.81 -12.22
N LYS A 409 -50.02 -24.49 -12.24
CA LYS A 409 -50.15 -23.72 -13.49
C LYS A 409 -48.81 -23.66 -14.22
N VAL A 410 -47.72 -23.43 -13.50
CA VAL A 410 -46.35 -23.44 -14.07
C VAL A 410 -46.05 -24.79 -14.71
N VAL A 411 -46.29 -25.90 -14.01
CA VAL A 411 -46.07 -27.27 -14.52
C VAL A 411 -46.96 -27.54 -15.74
N LYS A 412 -48.22 -27.08 -15.73
CA LYS A 412 -49.12 -27.23 -16.87
C LYS A 412 -48.62 -26.48 -18.11
N ILE A 413 -48.14 -25.26 -17.95
CA ILE A 413 -47.57 -24.47 -19.05
C ILE A 413 -46.34 -25.17 -19.62
N ILE A 414 -45.43 -25.63 -18.76
CA ILE A 414 -44.20 -26.31 -19.19
C ILE A 414 -44.52 -27.61 -19.93
N ARG A 415 -45.42 -28.44 -19.40
CA ARG A 415 -45.82 -29.72 -20.03
C ARG A 415 -46.62 -29.53 -21.32
N GLY A 416 -47.30 -28.40 -21.48
CA GLY A 416 -48.11 -28.08 -22.65
C GLY A 416 -47.36 -27.33 -23.75
N SER A 417 -46.07 -27.04 -23.55
CA SER A 417 -45.23 -26.34 -24.53
C SER A 417 -44.37 -27.34 -25.31
N ASP A 418 -44.20 -27.08 -26.61
CA ASP A 418 -43.44 -27.97 -27.51
C ASP A 418 -41.93 -27.94 -27.22
N ASP A 419 -41.41 -26.80 -26.74
CA ASP A 419 -40.02 -26.62 -26.37
C ASP A 419 -39.84 -25.61 -25.21
N ALA A 420 -38.60 -25.47 -24.75
CA ALA A 420 -38.24 -24.56 -23.66
C ALA A 420 -38.48 -23.08 -24.02
N ALA A 421 -38.34 -22.70 -25.29
CA ALA A 421 -38.54 -21.31 -25.72
C ALA A 421 -40.04 -20.93 -25.66
N ALA A 422 -40.92 -21.83 -26.09
CA ALA A 422 -42.38 -21.68 -26.00
C ALA A 422 -42.85 -21.67 -24.53
N ALA A 423 -42.29 -22.55 -23.69
CA ALA A 423 -42.57 -22.55 -22.25
C ALA A 423 -42.16 -21.22 -21.60
N LYS A 424 -40.96 -20.74 -21.91
CA LYS A 424 -40.43 -19.46 -21.42
C LYS A 424 -41.31 -18.28 -21.83
N ALA A 425 -41.67 -18.18 -23.11
CA ALA A 425 -42.53 -17.10 -23.61
C ALA A 425 -43.92 -17.11 -22.93
N SER A 426 -44.47 -18.30 -22.68
CA SER A 426 -45.73 -18.48 -21.97
C SER A 426 -45.64 -18.07 -20.50
N LEU A 427 -44.56 -18.46 -19.79
CA LEU A 427 -44.31 -18.06 -18.40
C LEU A 427 -44.14 -16.54 -18.26
N ILE A 428 -43.38 -15.91 -19.16
CA ILE A 428 -43.21 -14.44 -19.23
C ILE A 428 -44.57 -13.75 -19.30
N LYS A 429 -45.43 -14.20 -20.23
CA LYS A 429 -46.75 -13.61 -20.46
C LYS A 429 -47.69 -13.82 -19.28
N ASP A 430 -47.80 -15.05 -18.78
CA ASP A 430 -48.81 -15.43 -17.80
C ASP A 430 -48.51 -14.97 -16.38
N PHE A 431 -47.23 -14.90 -16.02
CA PHE A 431 -46.78 -14.50 -14.68
C PHE A 431 -46.16 -13.10 -14.64
N LYS A 432 -46.17 -12.38 -15.77
CA LYS A 432 -45.55 -11.05 -15.94
C LYS A 432 -44.09 -11.05 -15.46
N LEU A 433 -43.35 -12.05 -15.90
CA LEU A 433 -41.95 -12.25 -15.57
C LEU A 433 -41.06 -11.64 -16.65
N ASN A 434 -39.83 -11.29 -16.29
CA ASN A 434 -38.82 -10.99 -17.29
C ASN A 434 -38.16 -12.27 -17.81
N ASP A 435 -37.31 -12.11 -18.83
CA ASP A 435 -36.62 -13.19 -19.51
C ASP A 435 -35.76 -14.05 -18.55
N GLU A 436 -34.97 -13.39 -17.71
CA GLU A 436 -34.08 -14.04 -16.74
C GLU A 436 -34.86 -14.83 -15.67
N GLN A 437 -35.94 -14.27 -15.12
CA GLN A 437 -36.81 -14.93 -14.15
C GLN A 437 -37.44 -16.20 -14.75
N ALA A 438 -37.93 -16.12 -15.99
CA ALA A 438 -38.55 -17.26 -16.65
C ALA A 438 -37.53 -18.38 -16.93
N THR A 439 -36.31 -18.04 -17.39
CA THR A 439 -35.21 -19.02 -17.50
C THR A 439 -34.90 -19.64 -16.14
N TYR A 440 -34.76 -18.82 -15.10
CA TYR A 440 -34.41 -19.30 -13.76
C TYR A 440 -35.49 -20.23 -13.17
N ILE A 441 -36.77 -20.01 -13.50
CA ILE A 441 -37.87 -20.92 -13.11
C ILE A 441 -37.80 -22.25 -13.87
N LEU A 442 -37.47 -22.23 -15.17
CA LEU A 442 -37.29 -23.46 -15.95
C LEU A 442 -36.11 -24.30 -15.45
N ASP A 443 -35.05 -23.65 -15.00
CA ASP A 443 -33.86 -24.30 -14.43
C ASP A 443 -34.06 -24.75 -12.97
N MET A 444 -35.21 -24.45 -12.36
CA MET A 444 -35.47 -24.73 -10.94
C MET A 444 -35.56 -26.24 -10.67
N PRO A 445 -34.71 -26.81 -9.79
CA PRO A 445 -34.81 -28.22 -9.43
C PRO A 445 -36.09 -28.52 -8.63
N LEU A 446 -36.76 -29.65 -8.89
CA LEU A 446 -38.00 -30.06 -8.20
C LEU A 446 -37.90 -30.05 -6.67
N ARG A 447 -36.72 -30.30 -6.09
CA ARG A 447 -36.49 -30.21 -4.63
C ARG A 447 -36.79 -28.82 -4.03
N ARG A 448 -36.75 -27.75 -4.84
CA ARG A 448 -37.08 -26.38 -4.42
C ARG A 448 -38.58 -26.16 -4.19
N LEU A 449 -39.44 -27.12 -4.56
CA LEU A 449 -40.89 -27.07 -4.32
C LEU A 449 -41.29 -27.48 -2.90
N THR A 450 -40.34 -27.90 -2.06
CA THR A 450 -40.63 -28.26 -0.67
C THR A 450 -41.05 -27.04 0.14
N LYS A 451 -41.87 -27.27 1.18
CA LYS A 451 -42.27 -26.21 2.13
C LYS A 451 -41.07 -25.50 2.75
N MET A 452 -39.99 -26.23 3.05
CA MET A 452 -38.77 -25.65 3.61
C MET A 452 -38.08 -24.70 2.62
N SER A 453 -37.94 -25.09 1.35
CA SER A 453 -37.36 -24.20 0.33
C SER A 453 -38.19 -22.94 0.09
N LYS A 454 -39.52 -23.01 0.22
CA LYS A 454 -40.38 -21.82 0.18
C LYS A 454 -40.09 -20.87 1.35
N LEU A 455 -40.02 -21.39 2.57
CA LEU A 455 -39.70 -20.59 3.77
C LEU A 455 -38.31 -19.94 3.68
N GLU A 456 -37.32 -20.66 3.14
CA GLU A 456 -35.98 -20.12 2.87
C GLU A 456 -36.05 -18.93 1.90
N LEU A 457 -36.81 -19.05 0.81
CA LEU A 457 -36.98 -17.96 -0.17
C LEU A 457 -37.74 -16.77 0.43
N GLU A 458 -38.73 -16.99 1.28
CA GLU A 458 -39.44 -15.91 1.99
C GLU A 458 -38.52 -15.17 2.97
N SER A 459 -37.65 -15.90 3.70
CA SER A 459 -36.62 -15.29 4.56
C SER A 459 -35.62 -14.49 3.74
N GLU A 460 -35.11 -15.08 2.65
CA GLU A 460 -34.17 -14.42 1.73
C GLU A 460 -34.79 -13.15 1.14
N GLN A 461 -36.07 -13.18 0.73
CA GLN A 461 -36.78 -12.01 0.22
C GLN A 461 -36.83 -10.88 1.27
N LYS A 462 -37.15 -11.22 2.52
CA LYS A 462 -37.23 -10.25 3.62
C LYS A 462 -35.87 -9.62 3.91
N GLU A 463 -34.82 -10.44 3.94
CA GLU A 463 -33.43 -9.99 4.14
C GLU A 463 -32.97 -9.07 3.01
N LEU A 464 -33.21 -9.45 1.75
CA LEU A 464 -32.86 -8.63 0.59
C LEU A 464 -33.59 -7.28 0.61
N LYS A 465 -34.89 -7.27 0.95
CA LYS A 465 -35.66 -6.02 1.10
C LYS A 465 -35.08 -5.12 2.20
N ALA A 466 -34.65 -5.69 3.32
CA ALA A 466 -34.00 -4.96 4.40
C ALA A 466 -32.66 -4.35 3.95
N ILE A 467 -31.81 -5.15 3.29
CA ILE A 467 -30.52 -4.70 2.73
C ILE A 467 -30.73 -3.57 1.72
N ILE A 468 -31.68 -3.72 0.80
CA ILE A 468 -31.97 -2.68 -0.21
C ILE A 468 -32.47 -1.41 0.46
N ALA A 469 -33.31 -1.50 1.49
CA ALA A 469 -33.81 -0.35 2.22
C ALA A 469 -32.70 0.38 2.99
N GLU A 470 -31.80 -0.36 3.62
CA GLU A 470 -30.62 0.16 4.32
C GLU A 470 -29.68 0.88 3.32
N LEU A 471 -29.28 0.21 2.24
CA LEU A 471 -28.41 0.79 1.21
C LEU A 471 -29.06 1.98 0.50
N THR A 472 -30.38 1.94 0.28
CA THR A 472 -31.12 3.09 -0.26
C THR A 472 -31.12 4.26 0.71
N THR A 473 -31.19 4.01 2.02
CA THR A 473 -31.10 5.07 3.03
C THR A 473 -29.69 5.64 3.10
N LEU A 474 -28.67 4.78 3.07
CA LEU A 474 -27.26 5.19 3.02
C LEU A 474 -26.97 6.09 1.81
N LEU A 475 -27.42 5.69 0.62
CA LEU A 475 -27.18 6.43 -0.63
C LEU A 475 -28.01 7.71 -0.80
N LYS A 476 -28.97 8.00 0.10
CA LYS A 476 -29.80 9.22 0.01
C LYS A 476 -29.06 10.49 0.40
N SER A 477 -28.01 10.41 1.21
CA SER A 477 -27.25 11.58 1.64
C SER A 477 -25.77 11.27 1.82
N GLU A 478 -24.93 12.22 1.43
CA GLU A 478 -23.49 12.13 1.66
C GLU A 478 -23.15 12.09 3.17
N GLU A 479 -23.99 12.70 4.02
CA GLU A 479 -23.84 12.65 5.48
C GLU A 479 -23.92 11.21 6.02
N ASN A 480 -24.83 10.38 5.51
CA ASN A 480 -24.92 8.97 5.90
C ASN A 480 -23.65 8.21 5.49
N ILE A 481 -23.11 8.50 4.31
CA ILE A 481 -21.86 7.92 3.80
C ILE A 481 -20.69 8.33 4.69
N ARG A 482 -20.59 9.61 5.03
CA ARG A 482 -19.58 10.15 5.95
C ARG A 482 -19.64 9.50 7.33
N ALA A 483 -20.84 9.32 7.88
CA ALA A 483 -21.05 8.62 9.15
C ALA A 483 -20.60 7.15 9.10
N LEU A 484 -20.88 6.46 7.99
CA LEU A 484 -20.39 5.10 7.77
C LEU A 484 -18.86 5.05 7.67
N ILE A 485 -18.24 5.96 6.91
CA ILE A 485 -16.77 6.07 6.82
C ILE A 485 -16.15 6.28 8.20
N SER A 486 -16.70 7.18 9.01
CA SER A 486 -16.24 7.41 10.39
C SER A 486 -16.36 6.15 11.27
N THR A 487 -17.40 5.33 11.05
CA THR A 487 -17.60 4.04 11.75
C THR A 487 -16.56 3.00 11.31
N GLU A 488 -16.33 2.86 10.00
CA GLU A 488 -15.33 1.95 9.44
C GLU A 488 -13.91 2.33 9.90
N LEU A 489 -13.56 3.61 9.87
CA LEU A 489 -12.27 4.10 10.37
C LEU A 489 -12.09 3.79 11.87
N THR A 490 -13.17 3.87 12.66
CA THR A 490 -13.13 3.49 14.08
C THR A 490 -12.83 2.00 14.25
N ALA A 491 -13.41 1.14 13.41
CA ALA A 491 -13.13 -0.29 13.41
C ALA A 491 -11.67 -0.58 13.03
N VAL A 492 -11.13 0.09 12.00
CA VAL A 492 -9.71 -0.02 11.63
C VAL A 492 -8.81 0.40 12.78
N ALA A 493 -9.07 1.55 13.42
CA ALA A 493 -8.27 2.02 14.56
C ALA A 493 -8.29 0.99 15.70
N LYS A 494 -9.46 0.40 16.01
CA LYS A 494 -9.57 -0.65 17.03
C LYS A 494 -8.73 -1.89 16.71
N SER A 495 -8.62 -2.24 15.43
CA SER A 495 -7.85 -3.42 15.00
C SER A 495 -6.34 -3.21 14.94
N PHE A 496 -5.88 -2.00 14.61
CA PHE A 496 -4.49 -1.79 14.20
C PHE A 496 -3.77 -0.61 14.88
N ALA A 497 -4.46 0.25 15.64
CA ALA A 497 -3.79 1.40 16.26
C ALA A 497 -2.86 0.93 17.38
N THR A 498 -1.65 1.48 17.38
CA THR A 498 -0.66 1.27 18.44
C THR A 498 -0.39 2.57 19.18
N PRO A 499 0.12 2.52 20.42
CA PRO A 499 0.65 3.70 21.09
C PRO A 499 1.70 4.41 20.23
N ARG A 500 1.79 5.73 20.38
CA ARG A 500 2.83 6.55 19.77
C ARG A 500 4.21 6.09 20.25
N ARG A 501 5.17 6.01 19.34
CA ARG A 501 6.57 5.62 19.63
C ARG A 501 7.46 6.83 19.77
N THR A 502 7.40 7.75 18.81
CA THR A 502 8.25 8.94 18.79
C THR A 502 7.80 9.97 19.80
N ARG A 503 8.68 10.34 20.72
CA ARG A 503 8.44 11.42 21.69
C ARG A 503 8.41 12.77 21.00
N ILE A 504 7.57 13.65 21.53
CA ILE A 504 7.51 15.04 21.09
C ILE A 504 8.29 15.84 22.13
N GLY A 505 9.49 16.31 21.75
CA GLY A 505 10.31 17.17 22.58
C GLY A 505 9.61 18.50 22.82
N ALA A 506 9.83 19.06 24.02
CA ALA A 506 9.25 20.31 24.47
C ALA A 506 9.77 21.52 23.69
#